data_AF-A0A9P1IS33-F1
#
_entry.id   AF-A0A9P1IS33-F1
#
_cell.length_a   1.000
_cell.length_b   1.000
_cell.length_c   1.000
_cell.angle_alpha   90.00
_cell.angle_beta   90.00
_cell.angle_gamma   90.00
#
_symmetry.space_group_name_H-M   'P 1'
#
loop_
_entity.id
_entity.type
_entity.pdbx_description
1 polymer ?
#
loop_
_entity_poly.entity_id
_entity_poly.type
_entity_poly.pdbx_seq_one_letter_code
_entity_poly.pdbx_strand_id
1 'polypeptide(L)'
;MKSPVCQNLEQLLYTTSRADETSHNCVIVIDKHSALTFGAHQNLTENQVVTIYNVLDSSLQFECVIGKRLDSCDLVCLKVIDGEFPVVPKLDGSISEGREYMMVGLDAERCPIWRDGVISERKEEETYYTGTSEGDFPGAGIFDKCGRYLGIVIDKDLTESADNRIRIIGQEDSLAICDHMKSAKKYVHSPDWEYCESPPSYGQAASPAYSYGSPSYRQASPAYSHGSPSYGQAASPAYSYGSPSYGQYSPDYSHGSPSYTQYFSVNGQYYSYT
;
A
#
# COMPACT_ATOMS: atom_id res chain seq x y z
N MET A 1 26.82 -23.87 13.45
CA MET A 1 25.55 -24.28 12.79
C MET A 1 24.64 -23.06 12.79
N LYS A 2 24.07 -22.66 11.64
CA LYS A 2 23.14 -21.51 11.58
C LYS A 2 21.91 -21.81 12.44
N SER A 3 21.32 -20.78 13.06
CA SER A 3 20.12 -20.97 13.89
C SER A 3 18.94 -21.44 13.01
N PRO A 4 17.97 -22.19 13.55
CA PRO A 4 16.77 -22.57 12.80
C PRO A 4 16.00 -21.36 12.24
N VAL A 5 16.02 -20.22 12.94
CA VAL A 5 15.41 -18.98 12.46
C VAL A 5 16.11 -18.48 11.20
N CYS A 6 17.44 -18.41 11.20
CA CYS A 6 18.21 -18.00 10.02
C CYS A 6 17.96 -18.94 8.83
N GLN A 7 17.95 -20.26 9.06
CA GLN A 7 17.68 -21.24 8.01
C GLN A 7 16.28 -21.08 7.39
N ASN A 8 15.27 -20.74 8.19
CA ASN A 8 13.92 -20.48 7.69
C ASN A 8 13.85 -19.17 6.90
N LEU A 9 14.56 -18.13 7.35
CA LEU A 9 14.55 -16.83 6.68
C LEU A 9 15.29 -16.84 5.34
N GLU A 10 16.37 -17.62 5.18
CA GLU A 10 17.04 -17.78 3.88
C GLU A 10 16.14 -18.43 2.82
N GLN A 11 15.19 -19.28 3.24
CA GLN A 11 14.21 -19.89 2.34
C GLN A 11 13.18 -18.89 1.78
N LEU A 12 13.10 -17.68 2.35
CA LEU A 12 12.24 -16.60 1.84
C LEU A 12 12.87 -15.86 0.66
N LEU A 13 14.14 -16.08 0.35
CA LEU A 13 14.88 -15.39 -0.70
C LEU A 13 14.65 -16.04 -2.06
N TYR A 14 14.23 -15.21 -2.99
CA TYR A 14 14.05 -15.55 -4.40
C TYR A 14 14.80 -14.54 -5.29
N THR A 15 14.98 -14.88 -6.56
CA THR A 15 15.48 -13.96 -7.59
C THR A 15 14.55 -13.90 -8.79
N THR A 16 14.48 -12.75 -9.46
CA THR A 16 13.72 -12.56 -10.71
C THR A 16 14.42 -13.10 -11.96
N SER A 17 15.60 -13.69 -11.80
CA SER A 17 16.44 -14.23 -12.87
C SER A 17 16.99 -15.60 -12.47
N ARG A 18 17.35 -16.41 -13.45
CA ARG A 18 17.92 -17.73 -13.23
C ARG A 18 19.33 -17.67 -12.65
N ALA A 19 19.79 -18.77 -12.06
CA ALA A 19 21.12 -18.87 -11.43
C ALA A 19 22.28 -18.65 -12.42
N ASP A 20 22.09 -18.90 -13.71
CA ASP A 20 23.09 -18.72 -14.78
C ASP A 20 23.17 -17.27 -15.32
N GLU A 21 22.26 -16.38 -14.90
CA GLU A 21 22.27 -14.98 -15.30
C GLU A 21 23.20 -14.13 -14.42
N THR A 22 23.79 -13.09 -15.01
CA THR A 22 24.80 -12.24 -14.35
C THR A 22 24.22 -11.18 -13.41
N SER A 23 22.93 -10.89 -13.51
CA SER A 23 22.25 -9.90 -12.66
C SER A 23 21.00 -10.50 -12.03
N HIS A 24 20.66 -10.00 -10.85
CA HIS A 24 19.48 -10.42 -10.12
C HIS A 24 18.96 -9.33 -9.21
N ASN A 25 17.72 -9.48 -8.78
CA ASN A 25 17.15 -8.72 -7.68
C ASN A 25 16.85 -9.67 -6.54
N CYS A 26 17.03 -9.19 -5.33
CA CYS A 26 16.53 -9.85 -4.14
C CYS A 26 15.01 -9.70 -4.10
N VAL A 27 14.32 -10.84 -4.11
CA VAL A 27 12.88 -10.95 -3.90
C VAL A 27 12.67 -11.60 -2.54
N ILE A 28 11.81 -11.01 -1.71
CA ILE A 28 11.49 -11.52 -0.38
C ILE A 28 10.01 -11.94 -0.31
N VAL A 29 9.75 -13.17 0.12
CA VAL A 29 8.39 -13.67 0.34
C VAL A 29 7.76 -13.02 1.57
N ILE A 30 6.52 -12.57 1.45
CA ILE A 30 5.77 -11.87 2.51
C ILE A 30 4.60 -12.70 3.02
N ASP A 31 3.79 -13.25 2.11
CA ASP A 31 2.71 -14.16 2.45
C ASP A 31 2.69 -15.34 1.46
N LYS A 32 1.69 -16.23 1.57
CA LYS A 32 1.60 -17.45 0.76
C LYS A 32 1.54 -17.20 -0.76
N HIS A 33 1.13 -16.01 -1.18
CA HIS A 33 0.92 -15.68 -2.59
C HIS A 33 1.60 -14.39 -3.02
N SER A 34 2.25 -13.67 -2.11
CA SER A 34 2.86 -12.38 -2.37
C SER A 34 4.31 -12.31 -1.92
N ALA A 35 5.13 -11.75 -2.80
CA ALA A 35 6.52 -11.41 -2.55
C ALA A 35 6.77 -9.96 -2.96
N LEU A 36 7.85 -9.38 -2.46
CA LEU A 36 8.25 -8.01 -2.73
C LEU A 36 9.66 -7.97 -3.32
N THR A 37 9.90 -7.00 -4.20
CA THR A 37 11.23 -6.67 -4.71
C THR A 37 11.34 -5.16 -4.83
N PHE A 38 12.58 -4.67 -4.75
CA PHE A 38 12.88 -3.34 -5.25
C PHE A 38 12.92 -3.38 -6.78
N GLY A 39 12.25 -2.41 -7.43
CA GLY A 39 12.03 -2.37 -8.87
C GLY A 39 12.83 -1.30 -9.61
N ALA A 40 13.70 -0.54 -8.93
CA ALA A 40 14.56 0.42 -9.62
C ALA A 40 15.45 -0.28 -10.65
N HIS A 41 15.63 0.37 -11.81
CA HIS A 41 16.46 -0.10 -12.91
C HIS A 41 15.99 -1.38 -13.64
N GLN A 42 14.75 -1.81 -13.43
CA GLN A 42 14.20 -3.01 -14.07
C GLN A 42 13.08 -2.71 -15.08
N ASN A 43 12.99 -3.55 -16.11
CA ASN A 43 11.82 -3.65 -17.00
C ASN A 43 10.72 -4.52 -16.35
N LEU A 44 10.40 -4.30 -15.08
CA LEU A 44 9.25 -4.92 -14.42
C LEU A 44 8.01 -4.09 -14.72
N THR A 45 7.23 -4.54 -15.70
CA THR A 45 6.02 -3.83 -16.15
C THR A 45 4.80 -4.38 -15.42
N GLU A 46 3.88 -3.52 -15.01
CA GLU A 46 2.61 -3.94 -14.40
C GLU A 46 1.87 -4.93 -15.31
N ASN A 47 1.30 -5.99 -14.71
CA ASN A 47 0.62 -7.12 -15.37
C ASN A 47 1.53 -8.04 -16.20
N GLN A 48 2.83 -7.80 -16.25
CA GLN A 48 3.78 -8.75 -16.82
C GLN A 48 3.84 -10.02 -15.96
N VAL A 49 3.96 -11.17 -16.61
CA VAL A 49 4.26 -12.44 -15.93
C VAL A 49 5.77 -12.63 -15.91
N VAL A 50 6.31 -12.94 -14.74
CA VAL A 50 7.73 -13.27 -14.53
C VAL A 50 7.84 -14.56 -13.75
N THR A 51 8.94 -15.29 -13.93
CA THR A 51 9.28 -16.44 -13.08
C THR A 51 10.29 -16.01 -12.04
N ILE A 52 10.06 -16.37 -10.78
CA ILE A 52 11.03 -16.21 -9.69
C ILE A 52 11.55 -17.58 -9.23
N TYR A 53 12.79 -17.60 -8.76
CA TYR A 53 13.52 -18.83 -8.42
C TYR A 53 14.01 -18.74 -6.98
N ASN A 54 13.80 -19.79 -6.19
CA ASN A 54 14.33 -19.82 -4.83
C ASN A 54 15.87 -19.90 -4.87
N VAL A 55 16.52 -19.16 -3.99
CA VAL A 55 17.98 -19.05 -3.96
C VAL A 55 18.65 -20.34 -3.47
N LEU A 56 18.02 -21.06 -2.54
CA LEU A 56 18.57 -22.29 -1.96
C LEU A 56 18.19 -23.55 -2.75
N ASP A 57 17.04 -23.52 -3.41
CA ASP A 57 16.53 -24.63 -4.22
C ASP A 57 16.00 -24.12 -5.56
N SER A 58 16.86 -24.11 -6.58
CA SER A 58 16.48 -23.62 -7.90
C SER A 58 15.36 -24.42 -8.59
N SER A 59 15.00 -25.61 -8.07
CA SER A 59 13.85 -26.37 -8.56
C SER A 59 12.52 -25.77 -8.09
N LEU A 60 12.54 -25.00 -7.02
CA LEU A 60 11.39 -24.28 -6.49
C LEU A 60 11.27 -22.91 -7.18
N GLN A 61 10.33 -22.82 -8.10
CA GLN A 61 10.07 -21.62 -8.91
C GLN A 61 8.58 -21.32 -8.99
N PHE A 62 8.23 -20.05 -9.18
CA PHE A 62 6.84 -19.60 -9.27
C PHE A 62 6.67 -18.59 -10.40
N GLU A 63 5.60 -18.76 -11.19
CA GLU A 63 5.12 -17.71 -12.08
C GLU A 63 4.33 -16.69 -11.27
N CYS A 64 4.72 -15.43 -11.41
CA CYS A 64 4.13 -14.31 -10.68
C CYS A 64 3.69 -13.23 -11.66
N VAL A 65 2.54 -12.62 -11.40
CA VAL A 65 2.13 -11.38 -12.05
C VAL A 65 2.72 -10.19 -11.29
N ILE A 66 3.36 -9.28 -12.03
CA ILE A 66 3.89 -8.03 -11.51
C ILE A 66 2.75 -7.08 -11.20
N GLY A 67 2.71 -6.62 -9.96
CA GLY A 67 1.77 -5.63 -9.51
C GLY A 67 2.16 -4.21 -9.85
N LYS A 68 1.28 -3.29 -9.47
CA LYS A 68 1.55 -1.87 -9.59
C LYS A 68 2.78 -1.49 -8.75
N ARG A 69 3.72 -0.81 -9.39
CA ARG A 69 4.89 -0.20 -8.73
C ARG A 69 4.42 0.99 -7.90
N LEU A 70 4.94 1.13 -6.69
CA LEU A 70 4.72 2.33 -5.90
C LEU A 70 5.80 3.36 -6.25
N ASP A 71 5.42 4.39 -7.01
CA ASP A 71 6.36 5.38 -7.55
C ASP A 71 7.17 6.12 -6.47
N SER A 72 6.66 6.23 -5.24
CA SER A 72 7.35 6.91 -4.14
C SER A 72 8.53 6.13 -3.56
N CYS A 73 8.60 4.81 -3.75
CA CYS A 73 9.64 3.98 -3.15
C CYS A 73 10.15 2.85 -4.05
N ASP A 74 9.74 2.83 -5.33
CA ASP A 74 10.13 1.82 -6.32
C ASP A 74 9.88 0.36 -5.91
N LEU A 75 8.99 0.13 -4.95
CA LEU A 75 8.67 -1.19 -4.47
C LEU A 75 7.64 -1.85 -5.40
N VAL A 76 7.85 -3.12 -5.69
CA VAL A 76 7.00 -3.91 -6.58
C VAL A 76 6.53 -5.16 -5.86
N CYS A 77 5.22 -5.40 -5.89
CA CYS A 77 4.61 -6.63 -5.42
C CYS A 77 4.53 -7.65 -6.56
N LEU A 78 4.99 -8.87 -6.29
CA LEU A 78 4.82 -10.02 -7.17
C LEU A 78 3.76 -10.93 -6.58
N LYS A 79 2.77 -11.32 -7.38
CA LYS A 79 1.71 -12.22 -6.95
C LYS A 79 1.76 -13.53 -7.69
N VAL A 80 1.89 -14.62 -6.95
CA VAL A 80 1.89 -15.99 -7.49
C VAL A 80 0.58 -16.24 -8.26
N ILE A 81 0.72 -16.80 -9.46
CA ILE A 81 -0.41 -17.16 -10.33
C ILE A 81 -1.02 -18.48 -9.89
N ASP A 82 -0.18 -19.49 -9.64
CA ASP A 82 -0.57 -20.82 -9.20
C ASP A 82 0.39 -21.36 -8.13
N GLY A 83 -0.15 -22.08 -7.15
CA GLY A 83 0.57 -22.57 -5.98
C GLY A 83 0.69 -21.58 -4.82
N GLU A 84 1.48 -21.99 -3.83
CA GLU A 84 1.77 -21.24 -2.60
C GLU A 84 3.26 -21.34 -2.27
N PHE A 85 3.83 -20.25 -1.75
CA PHE A 85 5.16 -20.31 -1.15
C PHE A 85 5.15 -21.26 0.05
N PRO A 86 6.12 -22.21 0.13
CA PRO A 86 6.12 -23.21 1.20
C PRO A 86 6.53 -22.64 2.55
N VAL A 87 7.30 -21.56 2.55
CA VAL A 87 7.79 -20.87 3.74
C VAL A 87 7.36 -19.41 3.65
N VAL A 88 6.78 -18.91 4.74
CA VAL A 88 6.33 -17.52 4.87
C VAL A 88 6.78 -16.97 6.23
N PRO A 89 7.09 -15.68 6.33
CA PRO A 89 7.44 -15.09 7.61
C PRO A 89 6.21 -14.92 8.52
N LYS A 90 6.46 -14.60 9.78
CA LYS A 90 5.42 -14.14 10.70
C LYS A 90 5.19 -12.64 10.49
N LEU A 91 3.93 -12.24 10.34
CA LEU A 91 3.50 -10.86 10.02
C LEU A 91 2.92 -10.11 11.23
N ASP A 92 3.47 -10.34 12.42
CA ASP A 92 3.13 -9.65 13.67
C ASP A 92 4.30 -8.78 14.18
N GLY A 93 5.21 -8.41 13.28
CA GLY A 93 6.29 -7.49 13.57
C GLY A 93 5.80 -6.05 13.66
N SER A 94 6.49 -5.24 14.46
CA SER A 94 6.27 -3.80 14.54
C SER A 94 7.59 -3.08 14.40
N ILE A 95 7.58 -1.91 13.78
CA ILE A 95 8.79 -1.13 13.59
C ILE A 95 8.73 0.08 14.53
N SER A 96 9.84 0.38 15.19
CA SER A 96 9.97 1.52 16.10
C SER A 96 11.43 1.93 16.18
N GLU A 97 11.69 3.21 16.40
CA GLU A 97 13.04 3.73 16.65
C GLU A 97 13.74 2.96 17.79
N GLY A 98 15.04 2.71 17.61
CA GLY A 98 15.87 1.93 18.52
C GLY A 98 15.67 0.42 18.44
N ARG A 99 14.75 -0.09 17.61
CA ARG A 99 14.53 -1.53 17.46
C ARG A 99 15.67 -2.18 16.66
N GLU A 100 16.27 -3.22 17.23
CA GLU A 100 17.22 -4.07 16.53
C GLU A 100 16.51 -4.94 15.48
N TYR A 101 17.18 -5.16 14.34
CA TYR A 101 16.77 -6.08 13.30
C TYR A 101 17.94 -6.90 12.77
N MET A 102 17.61 -8.07 12.24
CA MET A 102 18.44 -8.87 11.36
C MET A 102 17.97 -8.64 9.93
N MET A 103 18.89 -8.30 9.04
CA MET A 103 18.66 -8.15 7.62
C MET A 103 19.17 -9.39 6.90
N VAL A 104 18.36 -9.90 5.97
CA VAL A 104 18.74 -10.99 5.07
C VAL A 104 18.44 -10.59 3.63
N GLY A 105 19.45 -10.70 2.77
CA GLY A 105 19.37 -10.34 1.36
C GLY A 105 20.35 -11.16 0.55
N LEU A 106 20.71 -10.66 -0.63
CA LEU A 106 21.66 -11.31 -1.54
C LEU A 106 22.84 -10.39 -1.85
N ASP A 107 24.03 -10.97 -1.97
CA ASP A 107 25.18 -10.30 -2.58
C ASP A 107 25.18 -10.46 -4.11
N ALA A 108 26.17 -9.88 -4.77
CA ALA A 108 26.33 -9.96 -6.23
C ALA A 108 26.45 -11.40 -6.78
N GLU A 109 26.83 -12.37 -5.93
CA GLU A 109 27.00 -13.78 -6.28
C GLU A 109 25.75 -14.63 -5.98
N ARG A 110 24.62 -13.98 -5.61
CA ARG A 110 23.36 -14.62 -5.20
C ARG A 110 23.49 -15.44 -3.92
N CYS A 111 24.46 -15.11 -3.08
CA CYS A 111 24.62 -15.78 -1.80
C CYS A 111 23.84 -15.03 -0.70
N PRO A 112 23.11 -15.76 0.18
CA PRO A 112 22.46 -15.13 1.33
C PRO A 112 23.46 -14.43 2.23
N ILE A 113 23.22 -13.15 2.45
CA ILE A 113 24.01 -12.30 3.34
C ILE A 113 23.19 -11.86 4.54
N TRP A 114 23.88 -11.72 5.67
CA TRP A 114 23.30 -11.31 6.93
C TRP A 114 23.97 -10.04 7.45
N ARG A 115 23.16 -9.12 7.96
CA ARG A 115 23.61 -7.95 8.71
C ARG A 115 22.70 -7.74 9.90
N ASP A 116 23.26 -7.20 10.97
CA ASP A 116 22.48 -6.66 12.07
C ASP A 116 22.39 -5.14 11.90
N GLY A 117 21.29 -4.58 12.40
CA GLY A 117 21.07 -3.14 12.34
C GLY A 117 20.07 -2.67 13.38
N VAL A 118 19.88 -1.36 13.44
CA VAL A 118 18.96 -0.70 14.35
C VAL A 118 18.13 0.30 13.56
N ILE A 119 16.82 0.29 13.78
CA ILE A 119 15.91 1.31 13.23
C ILE A 119 16.27 2.65 13.86
N SER A 120 16.61 3.63 13.03
CA SER A 120 17.11 4.94 13.49
C SER A 120 15.98 5.94 13.67
N GLU A 121 15.13 6.15 12.67
CA GLU A 121 14.00 7.09 12.77
C GLU A 121 12.95 6.79 11.69
N ARG A 122 11.73 7.32 11.87
CA ARG A 122 10.70 7.36 10.84
C ARG A 122 10.73 8.71 10.14
N LYS A 123 10.81 8.71 8.80
CA LYS A 123 10.63 9.91 7.99
C LYS A 123 9.14 10.06 7.66
N GLU A 124 8.41 10.76 8.52
CA GLU A 124 6.94 10.88 8.44
C GLU A 124 6.45 11.45 7.11
N GLU A 125 7.19 12.40 6.52
CA GLU A 125 6.84 13.04 5.25
C GLU A 125 7.03 12.13 4.03
N GLU A 126 7.86 11.09 4.14
CA GLU A 126 8.28 10.26 3.01
C GLU A 126 7.89 8.77 3.16
N THR A 127 7.17 8.40 4.22
CA THR A 127 6.60 7.05 4.43
C THR A 127 7.64 5.92 4.48
N TYR A 128 8.84 6.19 4.98
CA TYR A 128 9.86 5.16 5.22
C TYR A 128 10.55 5.35 6.58
N TYR A 129 11.28 4.31 6.97
CA TYR A 129 12.17 4.31 8.13
C TYR A 129 13.61 4.31 7.64
N THR A 130 14.52 4.91 8.41
CA THR A 130 15.95 4.68 8.21
C THR A 130 16.44 3.64 9.22
N GLY A 131 17.47 2.90 8.85
CA GLY A 131 18.15 1.97 9.75
C GLY A 131 19.63 1.87 9.43
N THR A 132 20.42 1.37 10.38
CA THR A 132 21.87 1.19 10.21
C THR A 132 22.19 -0.11 9.48
N SER A 133 22.96 -0.05 8.39
CA SER A 133 23.47 -1.24 7.69
C SER A 133 24.66 -0.90 6.80
N GLU A 134 25.68 -1.75 6.81
CA GLU A 134 26.84 -1.62 5.93
C GLU A 134 26.61 -2.31 4.58
N GLY A 135 26.47 -1.54 3.52
CA GLY A 135 26.31 -2.04 2.15
C GLY A 135 24.98 -1.64 1.53
N ASP A 136 24.80 -1.99 0.26
CA ASP A 136 23.61 -1.67 -0.51
C ASP A 136 22.89 -2.97 -0.87
N PHE A 137 21.70 -3.16 -0.31
CA PHE A 137 20.97 -4.44 -0.39
C PHE A 137 19.48 -4.21 -0.69
N PRO A 138 19.18 -3.58 -1.83
CA PRO A 138 17.80 -3.36 -2.24
C PRO A 138 17.03 -4.67 -2.36
N GLY A 139 15.81 -4.71 -1.83
CA GLY A 139 14.96 -5.89 -1.77
C GLY A 139 15.27 -6.86 -0.62
N ALA A 140 16.27 -6.59 0.22
CA ALA A 140 16.54 -7.40 1.40
C ALA A 140 15.40 -7.28 2.42
N GLY A 141 15.04 -8.40 3.07
CA GLY A 141 14.06 -8.39 4.16
C GLY A 141 14.72 -8.09 5.49
N ILE A 142 14.04 -7.33 6.34
CA ILE A 142 14.44 -7.13 7.74
C ILE A 142 13.46 -7.82 8.69
N PHE A 143 14.01 -8.43 9.73
CA PHE A 143 13.30 -9.30 10.66
C PHE A 143 13.76 -9.02 12.08
N ASP A 144 12.92 -9.31 13.07
CA ASP A 144 13.42 -9.39 14.44
C ASP A 144 14.06 -10.77 14.73
N LYS A 145 14.71 -10.88 15.89
CA LYS A 145 15.37 -12.12 16.35
C LYS A 145 14.47 -13.38 16.38
N CYS A 146 13.15 -13.21 16.37
CA CYS A 146 12.18 -14.30 16.35
C CYS A 146 11.74 -14.69 14.93
N GLY A 147 12.27 -14.02 13.91
CA GLY A 147 11.90 -14.21 12.50
C GLY A 147 10.59 -13.54 12.11
N ARG A 148 10.13 -12.55 12.87
CA ARG A 148 8.96 -11.74 12.46
C ARG A 148 9.42 -10.68 11.49
N TYR A 149 8.70 -10.55 10.37
CA TYR A 149 8.98 -9.57 9.34
C TYR A 149 8.76 -8.17 9.89
N LEU A 150 9.69 -7.25 9.62
CA LEU A 150 9.60 -5.86 10.04
C LEU A 150 9.45 -4.92 8.84
N GLY A 151 9.94 -5.32 7.67
CA GLY A 151 9.98 -4.48 6.49
C GLY A 151 10.98 -4.97 5.44
N ILE A 152 11.12 -4.16 4.39
CA ILE A 152 12.02 -4.43 3.26
C ILE A 152 12.91 -3.21 3.01
N VAL A 153 14.16 -3.46 2.67
CA VAL A 153 15.13 -2.45 2.26
C VAL A 153 14.84 -2.02 0.83
N ILE A 154 14.74 -0.71 0.58
CA ILE A 154 14.57 -0.19 -0.77
C ILE A 154 15.89 0.26 -1.39
N ASP A 155 16.72 1.01 -0.66
CA ASP A 155 18.05 1.44 -1.10
C ASP A 155 18.87 2.03 0.06
N LYS A 156 20.06 2.54 -0.26
CA LYS A 156 20.85 3.38 0.66
C LYS A 156 20.25 4.77 0.82
N ASP A 157 20.30 5.28 2.04
CA ASP A 157 20.03 6.68 2.29
C ASP A 157 21.25 7.52 1.86
N LEU A 158 21.09 8.28 0.77
CA LEU A 158 22.14 9.13 0.21
C LEU A 158 22.07 10.58 0.74
N THR A 159 21.08 10.90 1.58
CA THR A 159 20.86 12.28 2.06
C THR A 159 21.92 12.73 3.06
N GLU A 160 22.55 11.79 3.77
CA GLU A 160 23.63 12.03 4.72
C GLU A 160 24.90 11.29 4.27
N SER A 161 25.85 12.03 3.71
CA SER A 161 27.01 11.55 2.94
C SER A 161 28.05 10.72 3.73
N ALA A 162 27.77 10.34 4.98
CA ALA A 162 28.72 9.67 5.86
C ALA A 162 28.18 8.43 6.59
N ASP A 163 26.87 8.19 6.62
CA ASP A 163 26.31 7.13 7.45
C ASP A 163 25.90 5.92 6.62
N ASN A 164 26.29 4.73 7.11
CA ASN A 164 25.85 3.42 6.66
C ASN A 164 24.35 3.25 6.97
N ARG A 165 23.50 4.00 6.28
CA ARG A 165 22.05 4.05 6.47
C ARG A 165 21.34 3.50 5.25
N ILE A 166 20.26 2.78 5.52
CA ILE A 166 19.36 2.21 4.54
C ILE A 166 17.96 2.75 4.76
N ARG A 167 17.19 2.87 3.67
CA ARG A 167 15.77 3.18 3.71
C ARG A 167 14.97 1.89 3.72
N ILE A 168 13.95 1.85 4.56
CA ILE A 168 13.17 0.68 4.90
C ILE A 168 11.68 1.02 4.80
N ILE A 169 10.94 0.21 4.04
CA ILE A 169 9.47 0.24 4.05
C ILE A 169 8.99 -0.74 5.12
N GLY A 170 8.20 -0.25 6.07
CA GLY A 170 7.71 -1.03 7.20
C GLY A 170 6.73 -2.13 6.78
N GLN A 171 6.47 -3.07 7.68
CA GLN A 171 5.54 -4.17 7.45
C GLN A 171 4.15 -3.67 7.03
N GLU A 172 3.60 -2.67 7.72
CA GLU A 172 2.24 -2.17 7.44
C GLU A 172 2.11 -1.67 5.99
N ASP A 173 3.08 -0.85 5.55
CA ASP A 173 3.12 -0.31 4.20
C ASP A 173 3.39 -1.41 3.16
N SER A 174 4.27 -2.37 3.48
CA SER A 174 4.54 -3.55 2.66
C SER A 174 3.26 -4.35 2.38
N LEU A 175 2.46 -4.58 3.42
CA LEU A 175 1.21 -5.33 3.32
C LEU A 175 0.12 -4.55 2.60
N ALA A 176 0.03 -3.23 2.83
CA ALA A 176 -0.92 -2.37 2.12
C ALA A 176 -0.71 -2.43 0.60
N ILE A 177 0.54 -2.48 0.13
CA ILE A 177 0.90 -2.64 -1.28
C ILE A 177 0.41 -4.00 -1.81
N CYS A 178 0.66 -5.09 -1.07
CA CYS A 178 0.20 -6.43 -1.43
C CYS A 178 -1.34 -6.55 -1.44
N ASP A 179 -2.04 -5.86 -0.54
CA ASP A 179 -3.50 -5.91 -0.44
C ASP A 179 -4.19 -5.06 -1.51
N HIS A 180 -3.60 -3.92 -1.90
CA HIS A 180 -4.08 -3.14 -3.04
C HIS A 180 -4.16 -4.02 -4.31
N MET A 181 -3.14 -4.85 -4.51
CA MET A 181 -3.09 -5.89 -5.55
C MET A 181 -4.18 -6.97 -5.43
N LYS A 182 -4.58 -7.35 -4.21
CA LYS A 182 -5.68 -8.32 -4.01
C LYS A 182 -7.02 -7.71 -4.40
N SER A 183 -7.25 -6.44 -4.11
CA SER A 183 -8.49 -5.73 -4.43
C SER A 183 -8.66 -5.41 -5.93
N ALA A 184 -7.56 -5.26 -6.66
CA ALA A 184 -7.56 -4.97 -8.10
C ALA A 184 -8.10 -6.13 -8.97
N LYS A 185 -8.07 -7.39 -8.47
CA LYS A 185 -8.54 -8.59 -9.18
C LYS A 185 -10.08 -8.75 -9.28
N LYS A 186 -10.90 -7.75 -8.91
CA LYS A 186 -12.36 -7.83 -9.15
C LYS A 186 -12.74 -7.61 -10.63
N TYR A 187 -11.78 -7.21 -11.46
CA TYR A 187 -11.87 -7.29 -12.91
C TYR A 187 -10.80 -8.27 -13.38
N VAL A 188 -11.09 -9.00 -14.46
CA VAL A 188 -10.30 -10.12 -15.03
C VAL A 188 -10.65 -11.50 -14.47
N HIS A 189 -11.88 -11.92 -14.78
CA HIS A 189 -12.11 -13.20 -15.45
C HIS A 189 -13.32 -13.09 -16.37
N SER A 190 -13.08 -13.02 -17.68
CA SER A 190 -13.89 -13.70 -18.69
C SER A 190 -12.99 -13.90 -19.93
N PRO A 191 -12.59 -15.13 -20.26
CA PRO A 191 -11.73 -15.41 -21.40
C PRO A 191 -12.60 -15.72 -22.61
N ASP A 192 -12.62 -14.85 -23.61
CA ASP A 192 -13.01 -15.25 -24.97
C ASP A 192 -12.13 -14.48 -25.96
N TRP A 193 -11.31 -15.24 -26.65
CA TRP A 193 -10.44 -14.88 -27.75
C TRP A 193 -11.29 -14.88 -29.03
N GLU A 194 -11.20 -13.84 -29.88
CA GLU A 194 -11.23 -13.98 -31.34
C GLU A 194 -11.00 -12.64 -32.09
N TYR A 195 -10.02 -12.68 -33.00
CA TYR A 195 -9.78 -11.90 -34.23
C TYR A 195 -9.32 -10.42 -34.20
N CYS A 196 -8.09 -10.22 -34.70
CA CYS A 196 -7.55 -8.99 -35.29
C CYS A 196 -8.39 -8.49 -36.47
N GLU A 197 -8.55 -7.17 -36.66
CA GLU A 197 -8.23 -6.46 -37.91
C GLU A 197 -8.04 -4.93 -37.65
N SER A 198 -6.93 -4.40 -38.18
CA SER A 198 -6.53 -3.03 -38.61
C SER A 198 -7.23 -1.74 -38.08
N PRO A 199 -6.48 -0.64 -37.85
CA PRO A 199 -7.04 0.62 -37.35
C PRO A 199 -7.65 1.48 -38.48
N PRO A 200 -8.85 2.09 -38.30
CA PRO A 200 -9.28 3.18 -39.17
C PRO A 200 -8.82 4.54 -38.64
N SER A 201 -8.11 5.26 -39.51
CA SER A 201 -7.74 6.66 -39.38
C SER A 201 -8.94 7.59 -39.66
N TYR A 202 -9.15 8.53 -38.73
CA TYR A 202 -9.85 9.84 -38.78
C TYR A 202 -11.15 10.03 -39.57
N GLY A 203 -12.22 10.37 -38.83
CA GLY A 203 -13.31 11.23 -39.26
C GLY A 203 -13.74 12.15 -38.11
N GLN A 204 -13.69 13.47 -38.30
CA GLN A 204 -14.21 14.48 -37.37
C GLN A 204 -15.73 14.35 -37.21
N ALA A 205 -16.25 14.51 -35.98
CA ALA A 205 -17.18 15.60 -35.61
C ALA A 205 -18.19 15.20 -34.50
N ALA A 206 -18.51 16.24 -33.71
CA ALA A 206 -19.69 16.44 -32.86
C ALA A 206 -19.69 15.82 -31.44
N SER A 207 -19.48 16.70 -30.46
CA SER A 207 -19.79 16.51 -29.05
C SER A 207 -21.28 16.20 -28.83
N PRO A 208 -21.65 15.31 -27.89
CA PRO A 208 -23.05 15.01 -27.60
C PRO A 208 -23.75 16.18 -26.86
N ALA A 209 -24.93 16.54 -27.36
CA ALA A 209 -25.84 17.51 -26.78
C ALA A 209 -26.68 16.87 -25.66
N TYR A 210 -26.71 17.49 -24.47
CA TYR A 210 -27.66 17.18 -23.42
C TYR A 210 -28.89 18.10 -23.53
N SER A 211 -30.06 17.47 -23.68
CA SER A 211 -31.38 18.12 -23.73
C SER A 211 -32.02 18.12 -22.33
N TYR A 212 -32.36 19.31 -21.82
CA TYR A 212 -33.13 19.48 -20.59
C TYR A 212 -34.63 19.46 -20.91
N GLY A 213 -35.36 18.47 -20.40
CA GLY A 213 -36.81 18.43 -20.41
C GLY A 213 -37.39 19.29 -19.28
N SER A 214 -38.18 20.31 -19.63
CA SER A 214 -38.89 21.18 -18.70
C SER A 214 -40.15 20.50 -18.11
N PRO A 215 -40.43 20.59 -16.80
CA PRO A 215 -41.71 20.18 -16.22
C PRO A 215 -42.82 21.19 -16.53
N SER A 216 -44.02 20.68 -16.84
CA SER A 216 -45.22 21.47 -17.13
C SER A 216 -46.01 21.78 -15.84
N TYR A 217 -46.35 23.05 -15.64
CA TYR A 217 -47.18 23.54 -14.54
C TYR A 217 -48.65 23.61 -14.96
N ARG A 218 -49.56 23.09 -14.12
CA ARG A 218 -51.01 23.32 -14.24
C ARG A 218 -51.42 24.46 -13.31
N GLN A 219 -52.00 25.52 -13.88
CA GLN A 219 -52.62 26.63 -13.14
C GLN A 219 -53.94 26.19 -12.50
N ALA A 220 -54.14 26.55 -11.24
CA ALA A 220 -55.44 26.70 -10.62
C ALA A 220 -55.47 28.05 -9.87
N SER A 221 -56.32 28.97 -10.30
CA SER A 221 -56.51 30.30 -9.68
C SER A 221 -57.45 30.22 -8.48
N PRO A 222 -57.24 31.05 -7.45
CA PRO A 222 -58.39 31.81 -6.94
C PRO A 222 -58.13 33.29 -6.58
N ALA A 223 -59.17 34.07 -6.90
CA ALA A 223 -59.75 35.27 -6.26
C ALA A 223 -58.90 36.54 -5.98
N TYR A 224 -59.32 37.61 -6.65
CA TYR A 224 -59.02 39.02 -6.37
C TYR A 224 -59.76 39.53 -5.12
N SER A 225 -59.10 40.38 -4.33
CA SER A 225 -59.77 41.38 -3.50
C SER A 225 -59.04 42.73 -3.59
N HIS A 226 -59.81 43.81 -3.58
CA HIS A 226 -59.44 45.15 -4.02
C HIS A 226 -58.79 46.01 -2.93
N GLY A 227 -57.74 46.76 -3.31
CA GLY A 227 -57.22 47.93 -2.59
C GLY A 227 -56.53 48.88 -3.57
N SER A 228 -57.00 50.13 -3.62
CA SER A 228 -56.64 51.21 -4.57
C SER A 228 -55.23 51.83 -4.32
N PRO A 229 -54.66 52.61 -5.27
CA PRO A 229 -53.21 52.76 -5.47
C PRO A 229 -52.59 53.95 -4.74
N SER A 230 -51.26 53.92 -4.56
CA SER A 230 -50.44 55.12 -4.34
C SER A 230 -49.17 55.06 -5.20
N TYR A 231 -49.00 56.05 -6.07
CA TYR A 231 -47.79 56.27 -6.87
C TYR A 231 -46.79 57.08 -6.04
N GLY A 232 -45.59 56.53 -5.86
CA GLY A 232 -44.41 57.25 -5.41
C GLY A 232 -43.26 56.95 -6.35
N GLN A 233 -42.71 57.99 -6.97
CA GLN A 233 -41.54 57.90 -7.85
C GLN A 233 -40.24 57.65 -7.07
N ALA A 234 -39.32 56.98 -7.76
CA ALA A 234 -37.87 57.03 -7.63
C ALA A 234 -37.22 56.49 -6.34
N ALA A 235 -36.56 55.33 -6.47
CA ALA A 235 -35.19 55.11 -5.99
C ALA A 235 -34.60 53.87 -6.69
N SER A 236 -33.36 53.97 -7.17
CA SER A 236 -32.59 52.93 -7.84
C SER A 236 -32.49 51.65 -6.99
N PRO A 237 -32.56 50.42 -7.57
CA PRO A 237 -32.26 49.21 -6.81
C PRO A 237 -30.76 49.14 -6.49
N ALA A 238 -30.46 49.05 -5.19
CA ALA A 238 -29.13 48.75 -4.67
C ALA A 238 -28.83 47.25 -4.87
N TYR A 239 -27.67 46.94 -5.46
CA TYR A 239 -27.14 45.58 -5.50
C TYR A 239 -26.55 45.22 -4.13
N SER A 240 -27.13 44.22 -3.47
CA SER A 240 -26.54 43.58 -2.28
C SER A 240 -25.99 42.22 -2.70
N TYR A 241 -24.66 42.07 -2.61
CA TYR A 241 -24.00 40.78 -2.72
C TYR A 241 -24.08 40.06 -1.38
N GLY A 242 -25.00 39.11 -1.24
CA GLY A 242 -25.00 38.17 -0.13
C GLY A 242 -23.89 37.13 -0.32
N SER A 243 -22.90 37.12 0.58
CA SER A 243 -21.92 36.03 0.67
C SER A 243 -22.55 34.82 1.36
N PRO A 244 -22.28 33.57 0.93
CA PRO A 244 -22.83 32.38 1.59
C PRO A 244 -22.22 32.20 2.99
N SER A 245 -23.08 31.98 3.98
CA SER A 245 -22.72 31.63 5.35
C SER A 245 -22.42 30.13 5.44
N TYR A 246 -21.18 29.78 5.80
CA TYR A 246 -20.81 28.41 6.16
C TYR A 246 -21.09 28.17 7.64
N GLY A 247 -22.10 27.35 7.93
CA GLY A 247 -22.37 26.86 9.28
C GLY A 247 -21.28 25.89 9.73
N GLN A 248 -20.58 26.24 10.80
CA GLN A 248 -19.68 25.34 11.53
C GLN A 248 -20.52 24.32 12.31
N TYR A 249 -20.59 23.08 11.83
CA TYR A 249 -21.03 21.96 12.66
C TYR A 249 -19.80 21.43 13.40
N SER A 250 -19.72 21.71 14.71
CA SER A 250 -18.81 20.99 15.60
C SER A 250 -19.44 19.66 15.98
N PRO A 251 -18.74 18.51 15.88
CA PRO A 251 -19.22 17.26 16.45
C PRO A 251 -19.12 17.30 17.98
N ASP A 252 -20.23 17.02 18.67
CA ASP A 252 -20.25 16.77 20.11
C ASP A 252 -19.55 15.44 20.41
N TYR A 253 -18.38 15.48 21.06
CA TYR A 253 -17.72 14.31 21.63
C TYR A 253 -18.22 14.09 23.05
N SER A 254 -19.03 13.05 23.25
CA SER A 254 -19.36 12.57 24.60
C SER A 254 -18.25 11.65 25.12
N HIS A 255 -17.59 12.05 26.21
CA HIS A 255 -16.64 11.21 26.93
C HIS A 255 -17.40 10.29 27.88
N GLY A 256 -17.65 9.04 27.45
CA GLY A 256 -18.01 7.97 28.37
C GLY A 256 -16.76 7.50 29.11
N SER A 257 -16.66 7.78 30.41
CA SER A 257 -15.62 7.18 31.26
C SER A 257 -15.85 5.67 31.36
N PRO A 258 -14.85 4.81 31.06
CA PRO A 258 -14.99 3.38 31.31
C PRO A 258 -15.01 3.12 32.82
N SER A 259 -15.99 2.37 33.32
CA SER A 259 -15.96 1.81 34.67
C SER A 259 -15.15 0.52 34.64
N TYR A 260 -14.06 0.47 35.42
CA TYR A 260 -13.27 -0.75 35.61
C TYR A 260 -13.73 -1.44 36.89
N THR A 261 -14.30 -2.64 36.76
CA THR A 261 -14.50 -3.55 37.89
C THR A 261 -13.22 -4.35 38.11
N GLN A 262 -12.58 -4.17 39.26
CA GLN A 262 -11.42 -4.98 39.64
C GLN A 262 -11.89 -6.31 40.24
N TYR A 263 -11.27 -7.40 39.79
CA TYR A 263 -11.49 -8.74 40.32
C TYR A 263 -10.23 -9.22 41.04
N PHE A 264 -10.41 -9.90 42.16
CA PHE A 264 -9.35 -10.68 42.79
C PHE A 264 -9.82 -12.12 43.03
N SER A 265 -8.88 -13.06 42.95
CA SER A 265 -9.17 -14.49 43.16
C SER A 265 -8.67 -14.97 44.51
N VAL A 266 -9.51 -15.68 45.25
CA VAL A 266 -9.10 -16.45 46.44
C VAL A 266 -9.57 -17.89 46.24
N ASN A 267 -8.64 -18.85 46.28
CA ASN A 267 -8.91 -20.29 46.10
C ASN A 267 -9.71 -20.63 44.83
N GLY A 268 -9.46 -19.94 43.72
CA GLY A 268 -10.14 -20.19 42.43
C GLY A 268 -11.54 -19.60 42.31
N GLN A 269 -12.01 -18.82 43.30
CA GLN A 269 -13.24 -18.05 43.21
C GLN A 269 -12.93 -16.55 43.03
N TYR A 270 -13.63 -15.90 42.09
CA TYR A 270 -13.46 -14.48 41.77
C TYR A 270 -14.50 -13.62 42.52
N TYR A 271 -14.02 -12.53 43.12
CA TYR A 271 -14.85 -11.55 43.82
C TYR A 271 -14.66 -10.17 43.18
N SER A 272 -15.76 -9.41 43.05
CA SER A 272 -15.75 -8.01 42.64
C SER A 272 -16.10 -7.11 43.83
N TYR A 273 -15.47 -5.94 43.91
CA TYR A 273 -15.92 -4.86 44.80
C TYR A 273 -16.46 -3.71 43.95
N THR A 274 -17.61 -3.16 44.35
CA THR A 274 -18.19 -1.91 43.83
C THR A 274 -17.89 -0.77 44.79
#